data_AF-A0AA37PVX4-F1
#
_entry.id   AF-A0AA37PVX4-F1
#
_cell.length_a   1.000
_cell.length_b   1.000
_cell.length_c   1.000
_cell.angle_alpha   90.00
_cell.angle_beta   90.00
_cell.angle_gamma   90.00
#
_symmetry.space_group_name_H-M   'P 1'
#
loop_
_entity.id
_entity.type
_entity.pdbx_description
1 polymer ?
#
loop_
_entity_poly.entity_id
_entity_poly.type
_entity_poly.pdbx_seq_one_letter_code
_entity_poly.pdbx_strand_id
1 'polypeptide(L)'
;MGDRDARRLAEHLAGLPHVHVVAANQNNELIYSDGLTWPGAEGFAADLISPAPGAPMPEVELEAVWIIEVDPRWCPLAHGDDTTESDEEQVADYLERVTQRPPYWSARP
;
A
#
# COMPACT_ATOMS: atom_id res chain seq x y z
N MET A 1 16.16 -15.55 -25.47
CA MET A 1 16.51 -14.48 -24.52
C MET A 1 15.42 -14.54 -23.47
N GLY A 2 15.64 -15.33 -22.43
CA GLY A 2 14.56 -16.07 -21.78
C GLY A 2 14.83 -16.39 -20.32
N ASP A 3 13.75 -16.52 -19.56
CA ASP A 3 13.55 -16.99 -18.17
C ASP A 3 14.58 -16.62 -17.10
N ARG A 4 15.88 -16.81 -17.32
CA ARG A 4 16.93 -16.42 -16.37
C ARG A 4 17.03 -14.91 -16.18
N ASP A 5 16.89 -14.14 -17.25
CA ASP A 5 16.96 -12.67 -17.16
C ASP A 5 15.69 -12.11 -16.51
N ALA A 6 14.52 -12.68 -16.82
CA ALA A 6 13.26 -12.36 -16.18
C ALA A 6 13.27 -12.71 -14.68
N ARG A 7 13.79 -13.89 -14.32
CA ARG A 7 13.92 -14.32 -12.91
C ARG A 7 14.90 -13.43 -12.13
N ARG A 8 16.05 -13.09 -12.71
CA ARG A 8 17.01 -12.17 -12.07
C ARG A 8 16.42 -10.78 -11.88
N LEU A 9 15.67 -10.28 -12.87
CA LEU A 9 14.96 -9.02 -12.76
C LEU A 9 13.89 -9.08 -11.66
N ALA A 10 13.09 -10.14 -11.60
CA ALA A 10 12.09 -10.34 -10.55
C ALA A 10 12.73 -10.44 -9.15
N GLU A 11 13.81 -11.19 -8.99
CA GLU A 11 14.57 -11.28 -7.73
C GLU A 11 15.18 -9.93 -7.33
N HIS A 12 15.71 -9.18 -8.30
CA HIS A 12 16.26 -7.86 -8.07
C HIS A 12 15.18 -6.87 -7.64
N LEU A 13 14.07 -6.81 -8.38
CA LEU A 13 12.92 -5.98 -8.04
C LEU A 13 12.41 -6.35 -6.66
N ALA A 14 12.15 -7.62 -6.36
CA ALA A 14 11.69 -8.07 -5.06
C ALA A 14 12.61 -7.69 -3.88
N GLY A 15 13.89 -7.44 -4.13
CA GLY A 15 14.85 -6.97 -3.12
C GLY A 15 14.87 -5.46 -2.89
N LEU A 16 14.09 -4.68 -3.64
CA LEU A 16 13.96 -3.24 -3.48
C LEU A 16 12.78 -2.90 -2.55
N PRO A 17 12.79 -1.74 -1.85
CA PRO A 17 11.70 -1.35 -0.96
C PRO A 17 10.41 -1.12 -1.76
N HIS A 18 9.39 -1.91 -1.46
CA HIS A 18 8.02 -1.74 -1.97
C HIS A 18 7.17 -1.16 -0.86
N VAL A 19 6.19 -0.33 -1.23
CA VAL A 19 5.23 0.19 -0.25
C VAL A 19 3.78 -0.08 -0.64
N HIS A 20 2.95 -0.30 0.37
CA HIS A 20 1.50 -0.20 0.30
C HIS A 20 1.04 1.10 0.96
N VAL A 21 -0.03 1.64 0.42
CA VAL A 21 -0.80 2.71 1.05
C VAL A 21 -2.05 2.08 1.65
N VAL A 22 -2.28 2.38 2.92
CA VAL A 22 -3.56 2.13 3.60
C VAL A 22 -4.09 3.48 4.04
N ALA A 23 -5.38 3.74 3.80
CA ALA A 23 -6.06 4.96 4.16
C ALA A 23 -7.36 4.63 4.91
N ALA A 24 -7.67 5.42 5.93
CA ALA A 24 -8.97 5.40 6.60
C ALA A 24 -9.77 6.64 6.17
N ASN A 25 -11.04 6.45 5.83
CA ASN A 25 -11.97 7.57 5.57
C ASN A 25 -12.80 7.92 6.82
N GLN A 26 -13.62 8.97 6.72
CA GLN A 26 -14.49 9.43 7.82
C GLN A 26 -15.55 8.40 8.28
N ASN A 27 -15.83 7.38 7.48
CA ASN A 27 -16.73 6.28 7.84
C ASN A 27 -16.01 5.13 8.55
N ASN A 28 -14.71 5.30 8.86
CA ASN A 28 -13.85 4.25 9.40
C ASN A 28 -13.70 3.04 8.45
N GLU A 29 -13.91 3.26 7.16
CA GLU A 29 -13.62 2.28 6.12
C GLU A 29 -12.13 2.35 5.77
N LEU A 30 -11.50 1.18 5.64
CA LEU A 30 -10.11 1.08 5.21
C LEU A 30 -10.06 0.81 3.71
N ILE A 31 -9.29 1.64 3.02
CA ILE A 31 -9.00 1.52 1.59
C ILE A 31 -7.49 1.30 1.48
N TYR A 32 -7.07 0.34 0.67
CA TYR A 32 -5.65 0.07 0.45
C TYR A 32 -5.36 -0.08 -1.03
N SER A 33 -4.10 0.18 -1.42
CA SER A 33 -3.70 0.03 -2.82
C SER A 33 -3.77 -1.44 -3.24
N ASP A 34 -4.40 -1.71 -4.39
CA ASP A 34 -4.56 -3.03 -5.02
C ASP A 34 -3.24 -3.64 -5.57
N GLY A 35 -2.11 -3.11 -5.09
CA GLY A 35 -0.79 -3.47 -5.56
C GLY A 35 0.28 -2.63 -4.89
N LEU A 36 1.51 -3.07 -5.09
CA LEU A 36 2.69 -2.41 -4.57
C LEU A 36 3.06 -1.25 -5.47
N THR A 37 3.38 -0.11 -4.86
CA THR A 37 4.02 0.94 -5.63
C THR A 37 5.42 0.47 -6.05
N TRP A 38 5.84 0.92 -7.22
CA TRP A 38 7.18 0.72 -7.78
C TRP A 38 8.26 1.07 -6.74
N PRO A 39 9.43 0.41 -6.77
CA PRO A 39 10.53 0.76 -5.90
C PRO A 39 10.87 2.25 -5.89
N GLY A 40 10.92 2.88 -4.71
CA GLY A 40 11.21 4.31 -4.54
C GLY A 40 10.03 5.26 -4.79
N ALA A 41 8.81 4.76 -4.94
CA ALA A 41 7.61 5.56 -5.21
C ALA A 41 6.92 6.10 -3.94
N GLU A 42 7.58 6.11 -2.77
CA GLU A 42 7.04 6.69 -1.53
C GLU A 42 6.56 8.13 -1.72
N GLY A 43 7.29 8.93 -2.51
CA GLY A 43 6.88 10.29 -2.85
C GLY A 43 5.58 10.35 -3.66
N PHE A 44 5.40 9.44 -4.61
CA PHE A 44 4.15 9.35 -5.40
C PHE A 44 2.97 8.87 -4.54
N ALA A 45 3.20 7.92 -3.63
CA ALA A 45 2.21 7.49 -2.66
C ALA A 45 1.80 8.64 -1.72
N ALA A 46 2.75 9.43 -1.25
CA ALA A 46 2.48 10.63 -0.47
C ALA A 46 1.73 11.70 -1.29
N ASP A 47 2.08 11.89 -2.55
CA ASP A 47 1.45 12.86 -3.46
C ASP A 47 -0.02 12.53 -3.79
N LEU A 48 -0.41 11.25 -3.75
CA LEU A 48 -1.82 10.84 -3.95
C LEU A 48 -2.73 11.25 -2.78
N ILE A 49 -2.16 11.53 -1.61
CA ILE A 49 -2.89 11.70 -0.35
C ILE A 49 -2.74 13.12 0.20
N SER A 50 -1.55 13.68 0.04
CA SER A 50 -1.24 15.09 0.32
C SER A 50 -0.69 15.72 -0.96
N PRO A 51 -1.56 15.97 -1.97
CA PRO A 51 -1.15 16.58 -3.22
C PRO A 51 -0.43 17.91 -2.97
N ALA A 52 0.55 18.23 -3.83
CA ALA A 52 1.17 19.54 -3.82
C ALA A 52 0.10 20.67 -3.90
N PRO A 53 0.33 21.84 -3.28
CA PRO A 53 -0.63 22.94 -3.32
C PRO A 53 -1.10 23.26 -4.74
N GLY A 54 -2.40 23.09 -5.01
CA GLY A 54 -3.02 23.34 -6.32
C GLY A 54 -3.22 22.09 -7.19
N ALA A 55 -2.75 20.92 -6.78
CA ALA A 55 -3.14 19.65 -7.42
C ALA A 55 -4.56 19.23 -6.97
N PRO A 56 -5.32 18.53 -7.83
CA PRO A 56 -6.65 18.07 -7.49
C PRO A 56 -6.58 17.10 -6.30
N MET A 57 -7.26 17.47 -5.22
CA MET A 57 -7.51 16.59 -4.09
C MET A 57 -8.39 15.42 -4.53
N PRO A 58 -8.10 14.17 -4.12
CA PRO A 58 -9.07 13.10 -4.25
C PRO A 58 -10.37 13.50 -3.56
N GLU A 59 -11.53 13.21 -4.15
CA GLU A 59 -12.86 13.49 -3.56
C GLU A 59 -13.17 12.63 -2.32
N VAL A 60 -12.19 11.88 -1.82
CA VAL A 60 -12.33 11.00 -0.66
C VAL A 60 -11.79 11.76 0.55
N GLU A 61 -12.67 12.09 1.49
CA GLU A 61 -12.30 12.69 2.77
C GLU A 61 -11.56 11.66 3.65
N LEU A 62 -10.24 11.78 3.73
CA LEU A 62 -9.37 10.87 4.49
C LEU A 62 -9.14 11.37 5.93
N GLU A 63 -9.14 10.46 6.89
CA GLU A 63 -8.81 10.76 8.30
C GLU A 63 -7.37 10.39 8.67
N ALA A 64 -6.83 9.32 8.07
CA ALA A 64 -5.50 8.83 8.38
C ALA A 64 -4.94 8.01 7.22
N VAL A 65 -3.61 8.01 7.09
CA VAL A 65 -2.88 7.26 6.07
C VAL A 65 -1.64 6.63 6.66
N TRP A 66 -1.38 5.39 6.25
CA TRP A 66 -0.18 4.62 6.52
C TRP A 66 0.53 4.30 5.21
N ILE A 67 1.82 4.62 5.15
CA ILE A 67 2.73 4.13 4.10
C ILE A 67 3.56 3.03 4.74
N ILE A 68 3.48 1.83 4.17
CA ILE A 68 4.00 0.61 4.79
C ILE A 68 4.98 -0.01 3.84
N GLU A 69 6.25 -0.07 4.23
CA GLU A 69 7.24 -0.89 3.53
C GLU A 69 6.92 -2.37 3.72
N VAL A 70 6.94 -3.12 2.62
CA VAL A 70 6.58 -4.54 2.60
C VAL A 70 7.52 -5.34 1.71
N ASP A 71 7.70 -6.62 2.02
CA ASP A 71 8.30 -7.57 1.10
C ASP A 71 7.23 -8.05 0.12
N PRO A 72 7.38 -7.83 -1.20
CA PRO A 72 6.40 -8.25 -2.21
C PRO A 72 6.07 -9.74 -2.18
N ARG A 73 6.95 -10.59 -1.65
CA ARG A 73 6.77 -12.04 -1.61
C ARG A 73 5.86 -12.52 -0.49
N TRP A 74 5.64 -11.67 0.52
CA TRP A 74 4.94 -12.02 1.76
C TRP A 74 3.83 -11.03 2.11
N CYS A 75 3.55 -10.07 1.22
CA CYS A 75 2.56 -9.05 1.50
C CYS A 75 1.15 -9.62 1.27
N PRO A 76 0.30 -9.68 2.31
CA PRO A 76 -1.06 -10.18 2.17
C PRO A 76 -1.98 -9.23 1.40
N LEU A 77 -1.54 -8.00 1.11
CA LEU A 77 -2.31 -7.02 0.32
C LEU A 77 -1.99 -7.08 -1.19
N ALA A 78 -1.00 -7.90 -1.59
CA ALA A 78 -0.51 -7.96 -2.96
C ALA A 78 -1.04 -9.21 -3.71
N HIS A 79 -2.31 -9.55 -3.52
CA HIS A 79 -2.96 -10.65 -4.23
C HIS A 79 -3.63 -10.11 -5.49
N GLY A 80 -3.40 -10.75 -6.64
CA GLY A 80 -4.21 -10.50 -7.84
C GLY A 80 -5.64 -11.01 -7.67
N ASP A 81 -6.48 -10.87 -8.70
CA ASP A 81 -7.94 -11.11 -8.71
C ASP A 81 -8.44 -12.49 -8.15
N ASP A 82 -7.56 -13.43 -7.81
CA ASP A 82 -7.90 -14.73 -7.19
C ASP A 82 -7.55 -14.72 -5.69
N THR A 83 -8.43 -14.16 -4.86
CA THR A 83 -8.35 -14.25 -3.38
C THR A 83 -9.24 -15.38 -2.85
N THR A 84 -8.72 -16.17 -1.91
CA THR A 84 -9.50 -17.18 -1.16
C THR A 84 -10.01 -16.60 0.18
N GLU A 85 -11.04 -17.18 0.80
CA GLU A 85 -11.57 -16.70 2.10
C GLU A 85 -10.50 -16.64 3.20
N SER A 86 -9.52 -17.54 3.19
CA SER A 86 -8.40 -17.52 4.14
C SER A 86 -7.46 -16.32 3.93
N ASP A 87 -7.44 -15.75 2.73
CA ASP A 87 -6.64 -14.57 2.41
C ASP A 87 -7.34 -13.32 2.92
N GLU A 88 -8.68 -13.27 2.90
CA GLU A 88 -9.47 -12.15 3.45
C GLU A 88 -9.27 -12.00 4.96
N GLU A 89 -9.26 -13.10 5.72
CA GLU A 89 -8.96 -13.06 7.16
C GLU A 89 -7.52 -12.57 7.43
N GLN A 90 -6.55 -13.04 6.63
CA GLN A 90 -5.15 -12.60 6.76
C GLN A 90 -4.98 -11.11 6.41
N VAL A 91 -5.72 -10.60 5.43
CA VAL A 91 -5.80 -9.18 5.07
C VAL A 91 -6.37 -8.37 6.23
N ALA A 92 -7.51 -8.79 6.79
CA ALA A 92 -8.14 -8.09 7.91
C ALA A 92 -7.22 -7.99 9.13
N ASP A 93 -6.62 -9.12 9.53
CA ASP A 93 -5.65 -9.19 10.62
C ASP A 93 -4.42 -8.30 10.35
N TYR A 94 -3.97 -8.25 9.10
CA TYR A 94 -2.84 -7.41 8.70
C TYR A 94 -3.19 -5.92 8.79
N LEU A 95 -4.35 -5.51 8.29
CA LEU A 95 -4.85 -4.14 8.36
C LEU A 95 -5.06 -3.68 9.81
N GLU A 96 -5.57 -4.54 10.68
CA GLU A 96 -5.69 -4.23 12.11
C GLU A 96 -4.32 -3.94 12.72
N ARG A 97 -3.32 -4.80 12.48
CA ARG A 97 -1.95 -4.58 12.98
C ARG A 97 -1.30 -3.32 12.43
N VAL A 98 -1.53 -3.01 11.16
CA VAL A 98 -1.01 -1.80 10.51
C VAL A 98 -1.57 -0.54 11.16
N THR A 99 -2.90 -0.50 11.35
CA THR A 99 -3.59 0.68 11.87
C THR A 99 -3.35 0.93 13.35
N GLN A 100 -2.82 -0.04 14.09
CA GLN A 100 -2.29 0.15 15.45
C GLN A 100 -0.99 0.96 15.50
N ARG A 101 -0.28 1.12 14.38
CA ARG A 101 0.93 1.94 14.29
C ARG A 101 0.56 3.42 14.06
N PRO A 102 1.42 4.38 14.45
CA PRO A 102 1.20 5.79 14.11
C PRO A 102 1.06 5.96 12.59
N PRO A 103 0.04 6.71 12.12
CA PRO A 103 -0.11 6.97 10.70
C PRO A 103 1.03 7.88 10.21
N TYR A 104 1.37 7.74 8.93
CA TYR A 104 2.25 8.68 8.24
C TYR A 104 1.64 10.09 8.23
N TRP A 105 0.32 10.17 8.06
CA TRP A 105 -0.44 11.41 8.08
C TRP A 105 -1.82 11.20 8.72
N SER A 106 -2.32 12.20 9.46
CA SER A 106 -3.69 12.23 9.95
C SER A 106 -4.28 13.64 9.89
N ALA A 107 -5.58 13.72 9.63
CA ALA A 107 -6.36 14.94 9.73
C ALA A 107 -6.61 15.38 11.18
N ARG A 108 -6.40 14.48 12.16
CA ARG A 108 -6.54 14.78 13.59
C ARG A 108 -5.17 15.22 14.16
N PRO A 109 -5.14 16.26 15.01
CA PRO A 109 -3.90 16.80 15.59
C PRO A 109 -3.25 15.85 16.61
#